data_AF-A0A286C2Z5-F1
#
_entry.id   AF-A0A286C2Z5-F1
#
_cell.length_a   1.000
_cell.length_b   1.000
_cell.length_c   1.000
_cell.angle_alpha   90.00
_cell.angle_beta   90.00
_cell.angle_gamma   90.00
#
_symmetry.space_group_name_H-M   'P 1'
#
loop_
_entity.id
_entity.type
_entity.pdbx_description
1 polymer ?
#
loop_
_entity_poly.entity_id
_entity_poly.type
_entity_poly.pdbx_seq_one_letter_code
_entity_poly.pdbx_strand_id
1 'polypeptide(L)'
;MSLKIPGALPLLFLAACSQIPAKSDVKADKPVEKARAGQSKLPSQDLTGPMLFDFLLGETALQRGDTEIAIRTYLKLAKTTRDPRVAQRATEIALQARQPVPALEAAQIWAELDPNSVGARQTLAALLVNFDRLDEARPHLEKLLASAGDNIDEAFMQLNSLLVRNTNKNTTFELVKQLAQPYPKLPEAHFAVSQAAWFAERFDIALTEMKRALALRPEWEIAAIYQGRILARNSNASALEFFEDYLEDYPKANDTRITYARLLLSEKNYSKAREQFQQLLEENPNNADVAVAVGLLSMELQEYDQAESNFKRALELGYRDPGMVRFYLGGINEKTRQIDTAMDWYRSVTSGSQYIPAQIKYAILLSRIGKMNEGLQHLHSLPVTNDQQTAQLIIAEAQLLREAGGYQKAFELLSSGLKKLPDYPELLYDRALAAEKIGKSDIMEQDLRKLIQLRPDHAHAYNALGYGLAEHSNRLPEALELIEKAIKLSPNDPYIMDSLGWVHYRMGNLNQGLSYLKQAFGLTPDPEIAAHLGEVLWVQGTKEEATEVWQSALKNHPDNEVLLSTMKKFMK
;
A
#
# COMPACT_ATOMS: atom_id res chain seq x y z
N MET A 1 10.97 -9.38 -1.18
CA MET A 1 11.09 -10.31 -2.33
C MET A 1 9.85 -10.13 -3.17
N SER A 2 9.93 -9.28 -4.18
CA SER A 2 8.77 -8.66 -4.85
C SER A 2 8.37 -9.48 -6.08
N LEU A 3 7.36 -10.34 -5.94
CA LEU A 3 6.74 -11.00 -7.09
C LEU A 3 5.84 -10.01 -7.83
N LYS A 4 6.24 -9.64 -9.05
CA LYS A 4 5.37 -8.99 -10.03
C LYS A 4 4.73 -10.07 -10.90
N ILE A 5 3.41 -10.17 -10.82
CA ILE A 5 2.57 -10.97 -11.73
C ILE A 5 2.16 -10.02 -12.88
N PRO A 6 2.50 -10.27 -14.15
CA PRO A 6 1.85 -9.61 -15.26
C PRO A 6 0.59 -10.41 -15.65
N GLY A 7 -0.56 -9.74 -15.63
CA GLY A 7 -1.84 -10.28 -16.05
C GLY A 7 -1.83 -10.66 -17.54
N ALA A 8 -2.18 -11.91 -17.81
CA ALA A 8 -2.52 -12.41 -19.13
C ALA A 8 -4.02 -12.17 -19.38
N LEU A 9 -4.35 -11.42 -20.43
CA LEU A 9 -5.71 -11.39 -20.98
C LEU A 9 -5.89 -12.62 -21.90
N PRO A 10 -6.97 -13.40 -21.77
CA PRO A 10 -7.15 -14.61 -22.56
C PRO A 10 -7.72 -14.28 -23.95
N LEU A 11 -7.04 -14.74 -25.01
CA LEU A 11 -7.63 -14.85 -26.34
C LEU A 11 -8.44 -16.15 -26.39
N LEU A 12 -9.76 -16.00 -26.51
CA LEU A 12 -10.72 -17.05 -26.79
C LEU A 12 -10.38 -17.73 -28.13
N PHE A 13 -9.87 -18.96 -28.09
CA PHE A 13 -9.88 -19.87 -29.23
C PHE A 13 -11.14 -20.73 -29.17
N LEU A 14 -12.11 -20.45 -30.05
CA LEU A 14 -13.17 -21.42 -30.38
C LEU A 14 -12.58 -22.48 -31.31
N ALA A 15 -12.24 -23.64 -30.74
CA ALA A 15 -11.99 -24.86 -31.49
C ALA A 15 -13.32 -25.45 -31.96
N ALA A 16 -13.65 -25.29 -33.24
CA ALA A 16 -14.71 -26.06 -33.88
C ALA A 16 -14.07 -27.28 -34.56
N CYS A 17 -14.23 -28.45 -33.95
CA CYS A 17 -14.07 -29.73 -34.64
C CYS A 17 -15.18 -29.85 -35.69
N SER A 18 -14.84 -30.04 -36.96
CA SER A 18 -15.81 -30.50 -37.96
C SER A 18 -15.45 -31.90 -38.46
N GLN A 19 -16.30 -32.84 -38.08
CA GLN A 19 -16.46 -34.13 -38.74
C GLN A 19 -16.96 -33.92 -40.17
N ILE A 20 -16.44 -34.72 -41.10
CA ILE A 20 -16.84 -34.76 -42.50
C ILE A 20 -18.16 -35.53 -42.63
N PRO A 21 -19.22 -34.96 -43.24
CA PRO A 21 -20.28 -35.74 -43.85
C PRO A 21 -20.07 -35.87 -45.37
N ALA A 22 -20.51 -37.01 -45.89
CA ALA A 22 -20.32 -37.47 -47.25
C ALA A 22 -21.12 -36.68 -48.32
N LYS A 23 -20.58 -36.75 -49.53
CA LYS A 23 -21.09 -36.35 -50.85
C LYS A 23 -22.61 -36.16 -50.97
N SER A 24 -23.00 -34.99 -51.46
CA SER A 24 -24.21 -34.80 -52.27
C SER A 24 -23.87 -33.96 -53.49
N ASP A 25 -24.10 -34.52 -54.68
CA ASP A 25 -23.95 -33.87 -55.98
C ASP A 25 -24.89 -32.65 -56.10
N VAL A 26 -24.32 -31.46 -56.29
CA VAL A 26 -25.07 -30.27 -56.70
C VAL A 26 -24.43 -29.70 -57.96
N LYS A 27 -25.26 -29.61 -59.01
CA LYS A 27 -24.95 -29.06 -60.33
C LYS A 27 -24.28 -27.69 -60.23
N ALA A 28 -23.21 -27.51 -60.98
CA ALA A 28 -22.49 -26.26 -61.11
C ALA A 28 -23.33 -25.21 -61.87
N ASP A 29 -23.97 -24.31 -61.13
CA ASP A 29 -24.30 -22.99 -61.67
C ASP A 29 -23.05 -22.10 -61.61
N LYS A 30 -22.76 -21.41 -62.72
CA LYS A 30 -21.65 -20.46 -62.83
C LYS A 30 -21.76 -19.39 -61.73
N PRO A 31 -20.70 -19.11 -60.95
CA PRO A 31 -20.76 -18.03 -59.98
C PRO A 31 -20.83 -16.70 -60.74
N VAL A 32 -21.92 -15.97 -60.53
CA VAL A 32 -22.01 -14.54 -60.83
C VAL A 32 -20.98 -13.83 -59.96
N GLU A 33 -20.04 -13.18 -60.61
CA GLU A 33 -18.95 -12.40 -60.03
C GLU A 33 -19.52 -11.17 -59.29
N LYS A 34 -19.88 -11.34 -58.01
CA LYS A 34 -20.10 -10.20 -57.10
C LYS A 34 -18.74 -9.66 -56.69
N ALA A 35 -18.30 -8.59 -57.37
CA ALA A 35 -17.14 -7.80 -57.01
C ALA A 35 -17.16 -7.44 -55.51
N ARG A 36 -16.24 -8.00 -54.73
CA ARG A 36 -15.95 -7.57 -53.36
C ARG A 36 -15.11 -6.29 -53.42
N ALA A 37 -15.70 -5.17 -53.03
CA ALA A 37 -14.97 -3.94 -52.78
C ALA A 37 -13.95 -4.16 -51.64
N GLY A 38 -12.67 -3.82 -51.89
CA GLY A 38 -11.64 -3.71 -50.85
C GLY A 38 -10.51 -4.75 -50.84
N GLN A 39 -10.39 -5.65 -51.81
CA GLN A 39 -9.18 -6.48 -51.90
C GLN A 39 -8.02 -5.62 -52.44
N SER A 40 -6.98 -5.43 -51.63
CA SER A 40 -5.68 -4.95 -52.12
C SER A 40 -5.30 -5.78 -53.36
N LYS A 41 -4.91 -5.10 -54.44
CA LYS A 41 -4.50 -5.77 -55.68
C LYS A 41 -3.28 -6.62 -55.37
N LEU A 42 -3.50 -7.91 -55.17
CA LEU A 42 -2.41 -8.85 -54.95
C LEU A 42 -1.46 -8.83 -56.15
N PRO A 43 -0.15 -8.88 -55.92
CA PRO A 43 0.83 -8.93 -57.00
C PRO A 43 0.60 -10.19 -57.84
N SER A 44 0.57 -10.03 -59.16
CA SER A 44 0.57 -11.17 -60.08
C SER A 44 2.01 -11.63 -60.27
N GLN A 45 2.44 -12.59 -59.46
CA GLN A 45 3.80 -13.11 -59.48
C GLN A 45 3.81 -14.64 -59.47
N ASP A 46 4.64 -15.23 -60.32
CA ASP A 46 4.83 -16.68 -60.35
C ASP A 46 5.57 -17.18 -59.11
N LEU A 47 5.09 -18.29 -58.55
CA LEU A 47 5.78 -18.97 -57.46
C LEU A 47 7.01 -19.70 -58.00
N THR A 48 8.16 -19.04 -57.94
CA THR A 48 9.44 -19.62 -58.38
C THR A 48 9.99 -20.62 -57.36
N GLY A 49 10.83 -21.57 -57.81
CA GLY A 49 11.51 -22.51 -56.91
C GLY A 49 12.25 -21.85 -55.75
N PRO A 50 13.03 -20.76 -55.97
CA PRO A 50 13.64 -20.00 -54.88
C PRO A 50 12.65 -19.37 -53.89
N MET A 51 11.49 -18.87 -54.36
CA MET A 51 10.47 -18.31 -53.46
C MET A 51 9.83 -19.41 -52.59
N LEU A 52 9.50 -20.55 -53.19
CA LEU A 52 8.97 -21.69 -52.43
C LEU A 52 9.99 -22.18 -51.39
N PHE A 53 11.27 -22.23 -51.75
CA PHE A 53 12.34 -22.55 -50.80
C PHE A 53 12.38 -21.55 -49.63
N ASP A 54 12.33 -20.24 -49.91
CA ASP A 54 12.33 -19.21 -48.87
C ASP A 54 11.09 -19.32 -47.95
N PHE A 55 9.89 -19.59 -48.48
CA PHE A 55 8.69 -19.81 -47.66
C PHE A 55 8.86 -21.01 -46.71
N LEU A 56 9.33 -22.14 -47.24
CA LEU A 56 9.56 -23.34 -46.44
C LEU A 56 10.67 -23.15 -45.39
N LEU A 57 11.73 -22.43 -45.76
CA LEU A 57 12.82 -22.08 -44.83
C LEU A 57 12.31 -21.22 -43.68
N GLY A 58 11.53 -20.18 -43.99
CA GLY A 58 10.95 -19.28 -42.98
C GLY A 58 10.03 -20.01 -42.00
N GLU A 59 9.11 -20.85 -42.50
CA GLU A 59 8.19 -21.61 -41.65
C GLU A 59 8.90 -22.70 -40.84
N THR A 60 9.87 -23.41 -41.44
CA THR A 60 10.66 -24.42 -40.72
C THR A 60 11.49 -23.79 -39.61
N ALA A 61 12.06 -22.60 -39.87
CA ALA A 61 12.80 -21.84 -38.86
C ALA A 61 11.89 -21.44 -37.69
N LEU A 62 10.67 -20.95 -37.95
CA LEU A 62 9.68 -20.63 -36.90
C LEU A 62 9.33 -21.86 -36.06
N GLN A 63 9.04 -23.00 -36.70
CA GLN A 63 8.71 -24.24 -36.01
C GLN A 63 9.85 -24.73 -35.10
N ARG A 64 11.10 -24.43 -35.46
CA ARG A 64 12.29 -24.79 -34.69
C ARG A 64 12.69 -23.72 -33.66
N GLY A 65 11.96 -22.60 -33.58
CA GLY A 65 12.28 -21.48 -32.70
C GLY A 65 13.43 -20.60 -33.19
N ASP A 66 13.91 -20.76 -34.43
CA ASP A 66 14.93 -19.92 -35.03
C ASP A 66 14.31 -18.65 -35.61
N THR A 67 14.07 -17.69 -34.73
CA THR A 67 13.40 -16.43 -35.08
C THR A 67 14.25 -15.53 -35.97
N GLU A 68 15.58 -15.60 -35.90
CA GLU A 68 16.46 -14.74 -36.70
C GLU A 68 16.41 -15.13 -38.19
N ILE A 69 16.54 -16.43 -38.47
CA ILE A 69 16.40 -16.94 -39.84
C ILE A 69 14.98 -16.66 -40.35
N ALA A 70 13.95 -16.90 -39.54
CA ALA A 70 12.57 -16.64 -39.92
C ALA A 70 12.33 -15.17 -40.30
N ILE A 71 12.75 -14.21 -39.46
CA ILE A 71 12.59 -12.77 -39.72
C ILE A 71 13.30 -12.37 -41.01
N ARG A 72 14.58 -12.73 -41.15
CA ARG A 72 15.37 -12.36 -42.34
C ARG A 72 14.74 -12.92 -43.62
N THR A 73 14.26 -14.16 -43.56
CA THR A 73 13.65 -14.83 -44.71
C THR A 73 12.30 -14.22 -45.06
N TYR A 74 11.44 -13.97 -44.08
CA TYR A 74 10.13 -13.35 -44.31
C TYR A 74 10.22 -11.89 -44.74
N LEU A 75 11.21 -11.14 -44.25
CA LEU A 75 11.46 -9.79 -44.71
C LEU A 75 11.98 -9.76 -46.15
N LYS A 76 12.85 -10.70 -46.53
CA LYS A 76 13.25 -10.91 -47.93
C LYS A 76 12.03 -11.22 -48.80
N LEU A 77 11.18 -12.16 -48.37
CA LEU A 77 9.95 -12.52 -49.07
C LEU A 77 9.00 -11.33 -49.21
N ALA A 78 8.83 -10.49 -48.18
CA ALA A 78 7.99 -9.30 -48.25
C ALA A 78 8.48 -8.31 -49.32
N LYS A 79 9.81 -8.14 -49.44
CA LYS A 79 10.44 -7.27 -50.45
C LYS A 79 10.34 -7.85 -51.86
N THR A 80 10.54 -9.16 -52.03
CA THR A 80 10.55 -9.80 -53.35
C THR A 80 9.15 -10.08 -53.89
N THR A 81 8.23 -10.49 -53.01
CA THR A 81 6.87 -10.82 -53.42
C THR A 81 6.00 -9.59 -53.60
N ARG A 82 6.27 -8.54 -52.82
CA ARG A 82 5.43 -7.35 -52.74
C ARG A 82 3.97 -7.72 -52.41
N ASP A 83 3.76 -8.85 -51.73
CA ASP A 83 2.45 -9.29 -51.25
C ASP A 83 2.20 -8.73 -49.84
N PRO A 84 1.14 -7.94 -49.62
CA PRO A 84 0.87 -7.35 -48.32
C PRO A 84 0.65 -8.38 -47.20
N ARG A 85 0.20 -9.60 -47.53
CA ARG A 85 0.01 -10.68 -46.54
C ARG A 85 1.35 -11.21 -46.04
N VAL A 86 2.34 -11.27 -46.92
CA VAL A 86 3.70 -11.69 -46.58
C VAL A 86 4.39 -10.61 -45.75
N ALA A 87 4.18 -9.34 -46.08
CA ALA A 87 4.65 -8.22 -45.29
C ALA A 87 4.03 -8.19 -43.88
N GLN A 88 2.71 -8.39 -43.79
CA GLN A 88 2.01 -8.56 -42.50
C GLN A 88 2.62 -9.69 -41.67
N ARG A 89 2.79 -10.87 -42.26
CA ARG A 89 3.39 -12.03 -41.60
C ARG A 89 4.81 -11.73 -41.10
N ALA A 90 5.62 -11.05 -41.91
CA ALA A 90 6.96 -10.61 -41.52
C ALA A 90 6.93 -9.65 -40.31
N THR A 91 5.99 -8.71 -40.29
CA THR A 91 5.77 -7.80 -39.15
C THR A 91 5.39 -8.56 -37.88
N GLU A 92 4.42 -9.49 -37.97
CA GLU A 92 3.95 -10.28 -36.83
C GLU A 92 5.07 -11.14 -36.23
N ILE A 93 5.86 -11.81 -37.07
CA ILE A 93 7.01 -12.61 -36.63
C ILE A 93 8.02 -11.74 -35.87
N ALA A 94 8.38 -10.59 -36.44
CA ALA A 94 9.36 -9.69 -35.82
C ALA A 94 8.84 -9.09 -34.50
N LEU A 95 7.56 -8.76 -34.41
CA LEU A 95 6.92 -8.29 -33.18
C LEU A 95 6.91 -9.37 -32.09
N GLN A 96 6.53 -10.61 -32.43
CA GLN A 96 6.52 -11.74 -31.50
C GLN A 96 7.92 -12.06 -30.98
N ALA A 97 8.93 -11.97 -31.85
CA ALA A 97 10.34 -12.13 -31.50
C ALA A 97 10.92 -10.92 -30.75
N ARG A 98 10.13 -9.86 -30.50
CA ARG A 98 10.55 -8.61 -29.85
C ARG A 98 11.74 -7.94 -30.55
N GLN A 99 11.75 -8.00 -31.88
CA GLN A 99 12.76 -7.36 -32.74
C GLN A 99 12.13 -6.12 -33.40
N PRO A 100 12.20 -4.93 -32.76
CA PRO A 100 11.44 -3.76 -33.20
C PRO A 100 11.96 -3.16 -34.51
N VAL A 101 13.25 -3.28 -34.82
CA VAL A 101 13.84 -2.72 -36.05
C VAL A 101 13.34 -3.48 -37.30
N PRO A 102 13.45 -4.83 -37.38
CA PRO A 102 12.84 -5.58 -38.48
C PRO A 102 11.32 -5.45 -38.53
N ALA A 103 10.65 -5.32 -37.38
CA ALA A 103 9.21 -5.12 -37.34
C ALA A 103 8.81 -3.79 -37.99
N LEU A 104 9.55 -2.70 -37.72
CA LEU A 104 9.31 -1.40 -38.33
C LEU A 104 9.49 -1.47 -39.85
N GLU A 105 10.57 -2.10 -40.32
CA GLU A 105 10.84 -2.26 -41.75
C GLU A 105 9.74 -3.07 -42.46
N ALA A 106 9.33 -4.20 -41.87
CA ALA A 106 8.24 -5.01 -42.42
C ALA A 106 6.91 -4.25 -42.41
N ALA A 107 6.61 -3.49 -41.34
CA ALA A 107 5.37 -2.71 -41.24
C ALA A 107 5.33 -1.56 -42.25
N GLN A 108 6.48 -0.94 -42.55
CA GLN A 108 6.60 0.06 -43.62
C GLN A 108 6.26 -0.55 -44.98
N ILE A 109 6.82 -1.72 -45.29
CA ILE A 109 6.49 -2.47 -46.51
C ILE A 109 5.00 -2.84 -46.54
N TRP A 110 4.44 -3.30 -45.41
CA TRP A 110 3.03 -3.65 -45.34
C TRP A 110 2.11 -2.45 -45.62
N ALA A 111 2.40 -1.29 -45.02
CA ALA A 111 1.62 -0.07 -45.24
C ALA A 111 1.81 0.53 -46.65
N GLU A 112 2.97 0.32 -47.28
CA GLU A 112 3.24 0.68 -48.68
C GLU A 112 2.37 -0.16 -49.63
N LEU A 113 2.32 -1.48 -49.40
CA LEU A 113 1.64 -2.45 -50.27
C LEU A 113 0.13 -2.50 -50.05
N ASP A 114 -0.35 -2.17 -48.84
CA ASP A 114 -1.77 -2.03 -48.55
C ASP A 114 -2.06 -0.69 -47.83
N PRO A 115 -2.12 0.42 -48.58
CA PRO A 115 -2.32 1.76 -48.01
C PRO A 115 -3.68 1.95 -47.29
N ASN A 116 -4.62 1.04 -47.50
CA ASN A 116 -5.95 1.06 -46.90
C ASN A 116 -6.10 0.11 -45.71
N SER A 117 -5.10 -0.72 -45.42
CA SER A 117 -5.08 -1.56 -44.23
C SER A 117 -4.96 -0.70 -42.97
N VAL A 118 -6.02 -0.73 -42.15
CA VAL A 118 -6.05 -0.09 -40.83
C VAL A 118 -4.99 -0.73 -39.93
N GLY A 119 -4.89 -2.07 -39.93
CA GLY A 119 -3.91 -2.81 -39.13
C GLY A 119 -2.46 -2.47 -39.48
N ALA A 120 -2.13 -2.34 -40.78
CA ALA A 120 -0.80 -1.92 -41.23
C ALA A 120 -0.45 -0.53 -40.70
N ARG A 121 -1.40 0.40 -40.82
CA ARG A 121 -1.23 1.79 -40.42
C ARG A 121 -1.12 1.94 -38.90
N GLN A 122 -1.95 1.24 -38.13
CA GLN A 122 -1.87 1.21 -36.67
C GLN A 122 -0.53 0.66 -36.19
N THR A 123 -0.09 -0.46 -36.75
CA THR A 123 1.17 -1.11 -36.38
C THR A 123 2.36 -0.22 -36.71
N LEU A 124 2.39 0.36 -37.91
CA LEU A 124 3.44 1.27 -38.33
C LEU A 124 3.48 2.54 -37.45
N ALA A 125 2.34 3.17 -37.19
CA ALA A 125 2.27 4.35 -36.33
C ALA A 125 2.77 4.05 -34.92
N ALA A 126 2.37 2.91 -34.33
CA ALA A 126 2.82 2.51 -33.00
C ALA A 126 4.33 2.26 -32.94
N LEU A 127 4.90 1.60 -33.96
CA LEU A 127 6.34 1.40 -34.07
C LEU A 127 7.07 2.74 -34.22
N LEU A 128 6.62 3.62 -35.11
CA LEU A 128 7.23 4.95 -35.29
C LEU A 128 7.21 5.78 -33.99
N VAL A 129 6.10 5.77 -33.25
CA VAL A 129 6.01 6.42 -31.92
C VAL A 129 7.02 5.84 -30.94
N ASN A 130 7.16 4.50 -30.89
CA ASN A 130 8.12 3.84 -30.00
C ASN A 130 9.58 4.15 -30.38
N PHE A 131 9.86 4.41 -31.66
CA PHE A 131 11.16 4.84 -32.17
C PHE A 131 11.39 6.36 -32.09
N ASP A 132 10.48 7.11 -31.47
CA ASP A 132 10.50 8.58 -31.38
C ASP A 132 10.47 9.31 -32.75
N ARG A 133 9.98 8.64 -33.79
CA ARG A 133 9.84 9.17 -35.15
C ARG A 133 8.46 9.79 -35.35
N LEU A 134 8.15 10.78 -34.52
CA LEU A 134 6.80 11.37 -34.41
C LEU A 134 6.33 12.09 -35.68
N ASP A 135 7.24 12.76 -36.39
CA ASP A 135 6.92 13.42 -37.67
C ASP A 135 6.47 12.42 -38.75
N GLU A 136 7.08 11.24 -38.77
CA GLU A 136 6.70 10.16 -39.68
C GLU A 136 5.42 9.45 -39.22
N ALA A 137 5.20 9.34 -37.91
CA ALA A 137 3.98 8.75 -37.37
C ALA A 137 2.74 9.61 -37.66
N ARG A 138 2.89 10.93 -37.68
CA ARG A 138 1.80 11.90 -37.81
C ARG A 138 0.83 11.62 -38.98
N PRO A 139 1.25 11.52 -40.26
CA PRO A 139 0.31 11.28 -41.36
C PRO A 139 -0.41 9.94 -41.25
N HIS A 140 0.18 8.95 -40.58
CA HIS A 140 -0.50 7.68 -40.29
C HIS A 140 -1.58 7.86 -39.22
N LEU A 141 -1.29 8.59 -38.15
CA LEU A 141 -2.24 8.91 -37.08
C LEU A 141 -3.40 9.77 -37.59
N GLU A 142 -3.12 10.82 -38.39
CA GLU A 142 -4.15 11.67 -39.01
C GLU A 142 -5.13 10.86 -39.85
N LYS A 143 -4.60 9.96 -40.70
CA LYS A 143 -5.45 9.10 -41.52
C LYS A 143 -6.22 8.06 -40.70
N LEU A 144 -5.66 7.54 -39.60
CA LEU A 144 -6.39 6.66 -38.68
C LEU A 144 -7.58 7.37 -38.05
N LEU A 145 -7.37 8.58 -37.52
CA LEU A 145 -8.44 9.40 -36.95
C LEU A 145 -9.50 9.74 -38.00
N ALA A 146 -9.10 10.20 -39.19
CA ALA A 146 -10.04 10.52 -40.26
C ALA A 146 -10.86 9.30 -40.74
N SER A 147 -10.29 8.09 -40.65
CA SER A 147 -10.99 6.84 -41.00
C SER A 147 -11.83 6.24 -39.88
N ALA A 148 -11.76 6.78 -38.66
CA ALA A 148 -12.45 6.21 -37.50
C ALA A 148 -13.98 6.37 -37.57
N GLY A 149 -14.47 7.38 -38.31
CA GLY A 149 -15.90 7.66 -38.45
C GLY A 149 -16.55 7.87 -37.08
N ASP A 150 -17.57 7.07 -36.77
CA ASP A 150 -18.31 7.14 -35.51
C ASP A 150 -17.47 6.69 -34.28
N ASN A 151 -16.37 5.96 -34.47
CA ASN A 151 -15.49 5.47 -33.39
C ASN A 151 -14.32 6.43 -33.08
N ILE A 152 -14.50 7.73 -33.38
CA ILE A 152 -13.45 8.74 -33.22
C ILE A 152 -13.06 8.95 -31.75
N ASP A 153 -14.01 8.76 -30.83
CA ASP A 153 -13.81 8.76 -29.38
C ASP A 153 -12.81 7.67 -28.94
N GLU A 154 -13.06 6.42 -29.35
CA GLU A 154 -12.18 5.29 -29.05
C GLU A 154 -10.80 5.50 -29.67
N ALA A 155 -10.74 6.01 -30.90
CA ALA A 155 -9.49 6.28 -31.59
C ALA A 155 -8.61 7.29 -30.83
N PHE A 156 -9.19 8.35 -30.26
CA PHE A 156 -8.45 9.28 -29.41
C PHE A 156 -7.97 8.66 -28.09
N MET A 157 -8.78 7.78 -27.48
CA MET A 157 -8.39 7.07 -26.26
C MET A 157 -7.24 6.09 -26.52
N GLN A 158 -7.27 5.36 -27.64
CA GLN A 158 -6.17 4.50 -28.08
C GLN A 158 -4.90 5.31 -28.37
N LEU A 159 -5.04 6.44 -29.08
CA LEU A 159 -3.95 7.37 -29.35
C LEU A 159 -3.29 7.90 -28.08
N ASN A 160 -4.09 8.30 -27.09
CA ASN A 160 -3.58 8.74 -25.79
C ASN A 160 -2.78 7.62 -25.11
N SER A 161 -3.31 6.38 -25.09
CA SER A 161 -2.63 5.24 -24.47
C SER A 161 -1.27 4.92 -25.13
N LEU A 162 -1.15 5.14 -26.44
CA LEU A 162 0.06 4.94 -27.22
C LEU A 162 1.09 6.05 -26.91
N LEU A 163 0.67 7.30 -26.97
CA LEU A 163 1.55 8.47 -26.91
C LEU A 163 2.03 8.80 -25.50
N VAL A 164 1.26 8.47 -24.45
CA VAL A 164 1.68 8.67 -23.05
C VAL A 164 2.99 7.95 -22.73
N ARG A 165 3.29 6.85 -23.43
CA ARG A 165 4.51 6.03 -23.23
C ARG A 165 5.73 6.56 -23.96
N ASN A 166 5.59 7.47 -24.92
CA ASN A 166 6.71 8.03 -25.67
C ASN A 166 7.63 8.85 -24.74
N THR A 167 8.94 8.82 -25.00
CA THR A 167 9.94 9.48 -24.16
C THR A 167 9.97 11.00 -24.32
N ASN A 168 9.70 11.50 -25.52
CA ASN A 168 9.74 12.92 -25.85
C ASN A 168 8.38 13.60 -25.58
N LYS A 169 8.20 14.06 -24.33
CA LYS A 169 6.92 14.60 -23.86
C LYS A 169 6.51 15.89 -24.56
N ASN A 170 7.45 16.78 -24.84
CA ASN A 170 7.17 18.06 -25.51
C ASN A 170 6.73 17.87 -26.96
N THR A 171 7.47 17.06 -27.74
CA THR A 171 7.08 16.78 -29.13
C THR A 171 5.77 15.99 -29.19
N THR A 172 5.56 15.06 -28.25
CA THR A 172 4.28 14.34 -28.11
C THR A 172 3.12 15.31 -27.86
N PHE A 173 3.29 16.29 -26.97
CA PHE A 173 2.25 17.31 -26.73
C PHE A 173 1.90 18.09 -27.99
N GLU A 174 2.89 18.59 -28.73
CA GLU A 174 2.63 19.32 -29.97
C GLU A 174 1.94 18.45 -31.03
N LEU A 175 2.34 17.18 -31.16
CA LEU A 175 1.68 16.23 -32.05
C LEU A 175 0.21 16.01 -31.66
N VAL A 176 -0.08 15.69 -30.40
CA VAL A 176 -1.45 15.45 -29.93
C VAL A 176 -2.31 16.69 -30.13
N LYS A 177 -1.77 17.88 -29.84
CA LYS A 177 -2.44 19.16 -30.07
C LYS A 177 -2.81 19.37 -31.55
N GLN A 178 -1.90 19.05 -32.47
CA GLN A 178 -2.17 19.14 -33.91
C GLN A 178 -3.23 18.12 -34.36
N LEU A 179 -3.15 16.89 -33.86
CA LEU A 179 -4.13 15.84 -34.18
C LEU A 179 -5.54 16.16 -33.64
N ALA A 180 -5.63 16.87 -32.52
CA ALA A 180 -6.88 17.29 -31.90
C ALA A 180 -7.53 18.53 -32.57
N GLN A 181 -6.77 19.38 -33.27
CA GLN A 181 -7.28 20.63 -33.87
C GLN A 181 -8.56 20.47 -34.74
N PRO A 182 -8.69 19.42 -35.58
CA PRO A 182 -9.90 19.23 -36.39
C PRO A 182 -11.15 18.83 -35.58
N TYR A 183 -11.01 18.49 -34.29
CA TYR A 183 -12.07 17.91 -33.46
C TYR A 183 -12.40 18.76 -32.21
N PRO A 184 -12.71 20.08 -32.35
CA PRO A 184 -12.87 21.00 -31.22
C PRO A 184 -14.13 20.77 -30.36
N LYS A 185 -15.02 19.86 -30.78
CA LYS A 185 -16.24 19.50 -30.05
C LYS A 185 -16.18 18.10 -29.45
N LEU A 186 -15.05 17.40 -29.59
CA LEU A 186 -14.86 16.04 -29.09
C LEU A 186 -14.19 16.09 -27.70
N PRO A 187 -14.86 15.63 -26.63
CA PRO A 187 -14.26 15.58 -25.29
C PRO A 187 -12.92 14.85 -25.24
N GLU A 188 -12.81 13.71 -25.94
CA GLU A 188 -11.64 12.84 -25.97
C GLU A 188 -10.42 13.51 -26.59
N ALA A 189 -10.63 14.41 -27.57
CA ALA A 189 -9.55 15.21 -28.15
C ALA A 189 -8.97 16.17 -27.10
N HIS A 190 -9.82 16.90 -26.38
CA HIS A 190 -9.40 17.78 -25.29
C HIS A 190 -8.75 17.00 -24.13
N PHE A 191 -9.30 15.84 -23.78
CA PHE A 191 -8.71 14.93 -22.78
C PHE A 191 -7.30 14.48 -23.19
N ALA A 192 -7.10 14.06 -24.45
CA ALA A 192 -5.80 13.64 -24.95
C ALA A 192 -4.77 14.79 -24.91
N VAL A 193 -5.17 16.01 -25.33
CA VAL A 193 -4.29 17.19 -25.23
C VAL A 193 -3.94 17.50 -23.78
N SER A 194 -4.92 17.41 -22.87
CA SER A 194 -4.70 17.62 -21.44
C SER A 194 -3.68 16.63 -20.86
N GLN A 195 -3.83 15.33 -21.16
CA GLN A 195 -2.88 14.30 -20.73
C GLN A 195 -1.48 14.54 -21.28
N ALA A 196 -1.36 14.84 -22.57
CA ALA A 196 -0.07 15.12 -23.19
C ALA A 196 0.59 16.37 -22.59
N ALA A 197 -0.20 17.41 -22.30
CA ALA A 197 0.25 18.63 -21.64
C ALA A 197 0.74 18.34 -20.21
N TRP A 198 0.03 17.50 -19.45
CA TRP A 198 0.44 17.07 -18.10
C TRP A 198 1.82 16.41 -18.11
N PHE A 199 2.04 15.44 -19.01
CA PHE A 199 3.35 14.77 -19.12
C PHE A 199 4.46 15.69 -19.65
N ALA A 200 4.10 16.72 -20.42
CA ALA A 200 5.02 17.77 -20.87
C ALA A 200 5.20 18.90 -19.83
N GLU A 201 4.68 18.72 -18.61
CA GLU A 201 4.76 19.70 -17.51
C GLU A 201 4.09 21.07 -17.81
N ARG A 202 3.11 21.08 -18.71
CA ARG A 202 2.32 22.26 -19.10
C ARG A 202 0.96 22.26 -18.38
N PHE A 203 1.01 22.42 -17.06
CA PHE A 203 -0.13 22.21 -16.17
C PHE A 203 -1.30 23.17 -16.41
N ASP A 204 -1.05 24.42 -16.76
CA ASP A 204 -2.11 25.39 -17.08
C ASP A 204 -2.93 24.98 -18.30
N ILE A 205 -2.23 24.47 -19.33
CA ILE A 205 -2.86 23.92 -20.54
C ILE A 205 -3.60 22.63 -20.19
N ALA A 206 -2.97 21.75 -19.41
CA ALA A 206 -3.59 20.50 -18.97
C ALA A 206 -4.94 20.75 -18.27
N LEU A 207 -4.98 21.71 -17.34
CA LEU A 207 -6.19 22.08 -16.64
C LEU A 207 -7.23 22.71 -17.57
N THR A 208 -6.80 23.62 -18.46
CA THR A 208 -7.71 24.31 -19.39
C THR A 208 -8.39 23.32 -20.34
N GLU A 209 -7.64 22.39 -20.93
CA GLU A 209 -8.20 21.40 -21.84
C GLU A 209 -9.05 20.36 -21.10
N MET A 210 -8.70 19.98 -19.87
CA MET A 210 -9.55 19.08 -19.07
C MET A 210 -10.90 19.72 -18.71
N LYS A 211 -10.90 21.01 -18.36
CA LYS A 211 -12.13 21.77 -18.14
C LYS A 211 -13.01 21.81 -19.39
N ARG A 212 -12.42 21.94 -20.58
CA ARG A 212 -13.17 21.86 -21.84
C ARG A 212 -13.72 20.47 -22.10
N ALA A 213 -12.96 19.42 -21.82
CA ALA A 213 -13.44 18.04 -21.94
C ALA A 213 -14.69 17.81 -21.08
N LEU A 214 -14.66 18.24 -19.81
CA LEU A 214 -15.82 18.17 -18.91
C LEU A 214 -16.95 19.10 -19.33
N ALA A 215 -16.69 20.29 -19.87
CA ALA A 215 -17.75 21.15 -20.39
C ALA A 215 -18.52 20.51 -21.56
N LEU A 216 -17.85 19.66 -22.36
CA LEU A 216 -18.47 18.93 -23.47
C LEU A 216 -19.14 17.62 -23.03
N ARG A 217 -18.61 16.96 -22.00
CA ARG A 217 -19.21 15.76 -21.38
C ARG A 217 -19.08 15.84 -19.85
N PRO A 218 -20.04 16.50 -19.17
CA PRO A 218 -19.95 16.79 -17.73
C PRO A 218 -19.94 15.56 -16.82
N GLU A 219 -20.64 14.50 -17.20
CA GLU A 219 -20.75 13.25 -16.45
C GLU A 219 -19.51 12.32 -16.57
N TRP A 220 -18.45 12.78 -17.25
CA TRP A 220 -17.30 11.94 -17.55
C TRP A 220 -16.34 11.81 -16.35
N GLU A 221 -16.59 10.80 -15.50
CA GLU A 221 -15.82 10.55 -14.27
C GLU A 221 -14.31 10.50 -14.49
N ILE A 222 -13.85 9.86 -15.58
CA ILE A 222 -12.42 9.76 -15.89
C ILE A 222 -11.82 11.17 -16.02
N ALA A 223 -12.48 12.07 -16.75
CA ALA A 223 -12.01 13.45 -16.90
C ALA A 223 -12.03 14.22 -15.56
N ALA A 224 -13.07 14.02 -14.72
CA ALA A 224 -13.14 14.62 -13.39
C ALA A 224 -11.99 14.16 -12.49
N ILE A 225 -11.71 12.85 -12.44
CA ILE A 225 -10.60 12.28 -11.68
C ILE A 225 -9.26 12.89 -12.12
N TYR A 226 -9.04 13.04 -13.42
CA TYR A 226 -7.81 13.65 -13.92
C TYR A 226 -7.75 15.16 -13.65
N GLN A 227 -8.87 15.89 -13.74
CA GLN A 227 -8.91 17.30 -13.35
C GLN A 227 -8.53 17.49 -11.88
N GLY A 228 -9.13 16.70 -10.98
CA GLY A 228 -8.81 16.75 -9.56
C GLY A 228 -7.34 16.43 -9.28
N ARG A 229 -6.74 15.46 -9.98
CA ARG A 229 -5.29 15.19 -9.91
C ARG A 229 -4.44 16.38 -10.36
N ILE A 230 -4.85 17.07 -11.42
CA ILE A 230 -4.16 18.26 -11.90
C ILE A 230 -4.21 19.37 -10.84
N LEU A 231 -5.38 19.57 -10.21
CA LEU A 231 -5.57 20.56 -9.14
C LEU A 231 -4.77 20.23 -7.88
N ALA A 232 -4.73 18.95 -7.49
CA ALA A 232 -4.02 18.48 -6.29
C ALA A 232 -2.51 18.76 -6.35
N ARG A 233 -1.94 18.89 -7.56
CA ARG A 233 -0.54 19.31 -7.73
C ARG A 233 -0.27 20.70 -7.15
N ASN A 234 -1.23 21.60 -7.26
CA ASN A 234 -1.10 22.97 -6.73
C ASN A 234 -1.54 23.03 -5.27
N SER A 235 -2.69 22.44 -4.96
CA SER A 235 -3.22 22.38 -3.61
C SER A 235 -4.26 21.25 -3.50
N ASN A 236 -4.11 20.40 -2.49
CA ASN A 236 -5.11 19.40 -2.16
C ASN A 236 -6.47 20.05 -1.85
N ALA A 237 -6.50 21.27 -1.29
CA ALA A 237 -7.73 22.00 -1.02
C ALA A 237 -8.54 22.27 -2.31
N SER A 238 -7.89 22.70 -3.39
CA SER A 238 -8.57 22.96 -4.67
C SER A 238 -9.11 21.69 -5.32
N ALA A 239 -8.42 20.56 -5.15
CA ALA A 239 -8.93 19.28 -5.62
C ALA A 239 -10.11 18.79 -4.78
N LEU A 240 -10.07 18.97 -3.46
CA LEU A 240 -11.17 18.62 -2.56
C LEU A 240 -12.42 19.45 -2.87
N GLU A 241 -12.28 20.76 -3.03
CA GLU A 241 -13.38 21.67 -3.44
C GLU A 241 -13.98 21.23 -4.78
N PHE A 242 -13.14 21.00 -5.79
CA PHE A 242 -13.61 20.53 -7.09
C PHE A 242 -14.36 19.20 -7.03
N PHE A 243 -13.88 18.22 -6.25
CA PHE A 243 -14.56 16.93 -6.13
C PHE A 243 -15.87 17.05 -5.34
N GLU A 244 -15.93 17.92 -4.33
CA GLU A 244 -17.14 18.22 -3.56
C GLU A 244 -18.20 18.79 -4.50
N ASP A 245 -17.88 19.86 -5.22
CA ASP A 245 -18.78 20.49 -6.22
C ASP A 245 -19.22 19.48 -7.30
N TYR A 246 -18.29 18.68 -7.82
CA TYR A 246 -18.59 17.70 -8.86
C TYR A 246 -19.57 16.62 -8.38
N LEU A 247 -19.45 16.17 -7.13
CA LEU A 247 -20.32 15.13 -6.57
C LEU A 247 -21.69 15.67 -6.13
N GLU A 248 -21.85 16.98 -5.95
CA GLU A 248 -23.16 17.61 -5.80
C GLU A 248 -23.98 17.51 -7.10
N ASP A 249 -23.34 17.79 -8.24
CA ASP A 249 -23.98 17.72 -9.56
C ASP A 249 -24.12 16.28 -10.07
N TYR A 250 -23.13 15.42 -9.79
CA TYR A 250 -23.05 14.04 -10.26
C TYR A 250 -22.96 13.04 -9.09
N PRO A 251 -24.01 12.88 -8.28
CA PRO A 251 -23.96 12.05 -7.06
C PRO A 251 -23.74 10.55 -7.33
N LYS A 252 -23.94 10.08 -8.56
CA LYS A 252 -23.69 8.67 -8.94
C LYS A 252 -22.27 8.41 -9.47
N ALA A 253 -21.40 9.41 -9.45
CA ALA A 253 -20.02 9.30 -9.93
C ALA A 253 -19.13 8.57 -8.89
N ASN A 254 -19.27 7.25 -8.82
CA ASN A 254 -18.68 6.43 -7.76
C ASN A 254 -17.15 6.30 -7.86
N ASP A 255 -16.58 6.27 -9.06
CA ASP A 255 -15.12 6.22 -9.22
C ASP A 255 -14.49 7.55 -8.77
N THR A 256 -15.20 8.66 -9.02
CA THR A 256 -14.82 10.00 -8.56
C THR A 256 -14.95 10.09 -7.04
N ARG A 257 -16.05 9.58 -6.47
CA ARG A 257 -16.28 9.50 -5.01
C ARG A 257 -15.20 8.72 -4.29
N ILE A 258 -14.77 7.57 -4.81
CA ILE A 258 -13.66 6.79 -4.25
C ILE A 258 -12.36 7.61 -4.28
N THR A 259 -12.11 8.35 -5.36
CA THR A 259 -10.91 9.19 -5.49
C THR A 259 -10.94 10.34 -4.47
N TYR A 260 -12.08 11.01 -4.32
CA TYR A 260 -12.31 12.06 -3.33
C TYR A 260 -12.11 11.54 -1.90
N ALA A 261 -12.72 10.40 -1.57
CA ALA A 261 -12.59 9.77 -0.25
C ALA A 261 -11.12 9.45 0.07
N ARG A 262 -10.35 8.91 -0.88
CA ARG A 262 -8.91 8.65 -0.69
C ARG A 262 -8.10 9.92 -0.44
N LEU A 263 -8.41 11.01 -1.13
CA LEU A 263 -7.75 12.30 -0.90
C LEU A 263 -8.09 12.86 0.50
N LEU A 264 -9.34 12.73 0.94
CA LEU A 264 -9.75 13.08 2.30
C LEU A 264 -8.97 12.26 3.35
N LEU A 265 -8.75 10.97 3.11
CA LEU A 265 -7.95 10.12 3.99
C LEU A 265 -6.47 10.56 4.08
N SER A 266 -5.85 10.95 2.97
CA SER A 266 -4.46 11.44 3.00
C SER A 266 -4.33 12.75 3.79
N GLU A 267 -5.39 13.57 3.79
CA GLU A 267 -5.48 14.80 4.60
C GLU A 267 -6.01 14.54 6.02
N LYS A 268 -6.16 13.26 6.42
CA LYS A 268 -6.69 12.83 7.74
C LYS A 268 -8.09 13.37 8.06
N ASN A 269 -8.87 13.74 7.03
CA ASN A 269 -10.26 14.14 7.20
C ASN A 269 -11.17 12.91 7.23
N TYR A 270 -11.07 12.14 8.32
CA TYR A 270 -11.75 10.86 8.47
C TYR A 270 -13.28 10.98 8.47
N SER A 271 -13.81 12.09 8.99
CA SER A 271 -15.27 12.33 9.04
C SER A 271 -15.86 12.41 7.63
N LYS A 272 -15.34 13.34 6.81
CA LYS A 272 -15.81 13.47 5.41
C LYS A 272 -15.53 12.21 4.61
N ALA A 273 -14.37 11.57 4.81
CA ALA A 273 -14.05 10.32 4.09
C ALA A 273 -15.06 9.21 4.41
N ARG A 274 -15.45 9.05 5.68
CA ARG A 274 -16.47 8.08 6.12
C ARG A 274 -17.81 8.37 5.45
N GLU A 275 -18.24 9.63 5.37
CA GLU A 275 -19.49 10.01 4.68
C GLU A 275 -19.50 9.57 3.21
N GLN A 276 -18.38 9.74 2.51
CA GLN A 276 -18.27 9.30 1.11
C GLN A 276 -18.35 7.77 0.96
N PHE A 277 -17.69 7.01 1.84
CA PHE A 277 -17.79 5.55 1.83
C PHE A 277 -19.17 5.06 2.29
N GLN A 278 -19.84 5.79 3.18
CA GLN A 278 -21.20 5.48 3.60
C GLN A 278 -22.18 5.61 2.42
N GLN A 279 -22.05 6.67 1.60
CA GLN A 279 -22.86 6.81 0.38
C GLN A 279 -22.60 5.67 -0.62
N LEU A 280 -21.34 5.24 -0.80
CA LEU A 280 -21.02 4.06 -1.62
C LEU A 280 -21.68 2.78 -1.08
N LEU A 281 -21.77 2.64 0.25
CA LEU A 281 -22.40 1.49 0.88
C LEU A 281 -23.92 1.52 0.75
N GLU A 282 -24.54 2.70 0.80
CA GLU A 282 -25.98 2.87 0.60
C GLU A 282 -26.40 2.48 -0.84
N GLU A 283 -25.60 2.86 -1.84
CA GLU A 283 -25.84 2.49 -3.23
C GLU A 283 -25.58 1.01 -3.52
N ASN A 284 -24.58 0.42 -2.83
CA ASN A 284 -24.28 -1.01 -2.94
C ASN A 284 -24.11 -1.67 -1.56
N PRO A 285 -25.23 -2.03 -0.89
CA PRO A 285 -25.23 -2.59 0.47
C PRO A 285 -24.58 -3.97 0.61
N ASN A 286 -24.19 -4.58 -0.50
CA ASN A 286 -23.55 -5.90 -0.56
C ASN A 286 -22.04 -5.82 -0.81
N ASN A 287 -21.44 -4.63 -0.75
CA ASN A 287 -20.00 -4.46 -0.90
C ASN A 287 -19.27 -4.60 0.44
N ALA A 288 -18.69 -5.77 0.68
CA ALA A 288 -17.96 -6.08 1.91
C ALA A 288 -16.72 -5.18 2.11
N ASP A 289 -16.01 -4.81 1.03
CA ASP A 289 -14.83 -3.94 1.13
C ASP A 289 -15.20 -2.53 1.60
N VAL A 290 -16.32 -1.99 1.10
CA VAL A 290 -16.81 -0.67 1.54
C VAL A 290 -17.30 -0.72 2.98
N ALA A 291 -18.00 -1.78 3.39
CA ALA A 291 -18.40 -1.97 4.79
C ALA A 291 -17.17 -1.99 5.74
N VAL A 292 -16.09 -2.69 5.37
CA VAL A 292 -14.84 -2.65 6.14
C VAL A 292 -14.24 -1.25 6.19
N ALA A 293 -14.24 -0.51 5.06
CA ALA A 293 -13.71 0.86 5.04
C ALA A 293 -14.48 1.80 5.98
N VAL A 294 -15.82 1.75 5.96
CA VAL A 294 -16.67 2.49 6.90
C VAL A 294 -16.38 2.06 8.33
N GLY A 295 -16.29 0.75 8.59
CA GLY A 295 -16.01 0.20 9.93
C GLY A 295 -14.68 0.69 10.52
N LEU A 296 -13.61 0.68 9.72
CA LEU A 296 -12.29 1.18 10.14
C LEU A 296 -12.30 2.68 10.41
N LEU A 297 -12.99 3.47 9.58
CA LEU A 297 -13.07 4.92 9.77
C LEU A 297 -13.91 5.30 10.98
N SER A 298 -15.03 4.61 11.20
CA SER A 298 -15.81 4.77 12.43
C SER A 298 -15.00 4.38 13.67
N MET A 299 -14.14 3.36 13.60
CA MET A 299 -13.26 3.02 14.71
C MET A 299 -12.24 4.13 15.01
N GLU A 300 -11.64 4.73 14.00
CA GLU A 300 -10.71 5.87 14.14
C GLU A 300 -11.42 7.10 14.75
N LEU A 301 -12.67 7.32 14.38
CA LEU A 301 -13.54 8.37 14.93
C LEU A 301 -14.13 8.02 16.30
N GLN A 302 -13.81 6.84 16.86
CA GLN A 302 -14.33 6.31 18.13
C GLN A 302 -15.85 6.08 18.15
N GLU A 303 -16.46 5.94 16.98
CA GLU A 303 -17.87 5.60 16.78
C GLU A 303 -18.06 4.08 16.80
N TYR A 304 -17.84 3.48 17.96
CA TYR A 304 -17.72 2.03 18.11
C TYR A 304 -18.96 1.25 17.66
N ASP A 305 -20.17 1.77 17.87
CA ASP A 305 -21.42 1.12 17.43
C ASP A 305 -21.51 0.99 15.91
N GLN A 306 -21.14 2.06 15.20
CA GLN A 306 -21.13 2.08 13.73
C GLN A 306 -20.02 1.20 13.18
N ALA A 307 -18.86 1.21 13.82
CA ALA A 307 -17.75 0.32 13.47
C ALA A 307 -18.16 -1.14 13.60
N GLU A 308 -18.76 -1.52 14.73
CA GLU A 308 -19.20 -2.88 15.00
C GLU A 308 -20.26 -3.36 14.00
N SER A 309 -21.29 -2.55 13.73
CA SER A 309 -22.35 -2.86 12.77
C SER A 309 -21.79 -3.15 11.37
N ASN A 310 -20.90 -2.27 10.89
CA ASN A 310 -20.29 -2.41 9.56
C ASN A 310 -19.33 -3.61 9.47
N PHE A 311 -18.56 -3.90 10.53
CA PHE A 311 -17.72 -5.09 10.57
C PHE A 311 -18.53 -6.39 10.60
N LYS A 312 -19.62 -6.45 11.38
CA LYS A 312 -20.54 -7.61 11.36
C LYS A 312 -21.13 -7.79 9.97
N ARG A 313 -21.56 -6.70 9.32
CA ARG A 313 -22.05 -6.73 7.95
C ARG A 313 -21.00 -7.25 6.96
N ALA A 314 -19.75 -6.81 7.09
CA ALA A 314 -18.66 -7.30 6.24
C ALA A 314 -18.43 -8.82 6.39
N LEU A 315 -18.57 -9.37 7.60
CA LEU A 315 -18.51 -10.81 7.83
C LEU A 315 -19.68 -11.56 7.18
N GLU A 316 -20.90 -11.04 7.29
CA GLU A 316 -22.09 -11.61 6.62
C GLU A 316 -21.93 -11.66 5.10
N LEU A 317 -21.31 -10.62 4.53
CA LEU A 317 -21.06 -10.51 3.09
C LEU A 317 -19.85 -11.32 2.60
N GLY A 318 -19.16 -12.04 3.49
CA GLY A 318 -18.04 -12.91 3.12
C GLY A 318 -16.76 -12.14 2.78
N TYR A 319 -16.43 -11.09 3.54
CA TYR A 319 -15.17 -10.37 3.37
C TYR A 319 -13.96 -11.32 3.37
N ARG A 320 -13.01 -11.07 2.47
CA ARG A 320 -11.86 -11.96 2.17
C ARG A 320 -10.95 -12.28 3.36
N ASP A 321 -10.88 -11.38 4.35
CA ASP A 321 -10.08 -11.57 5.58
C ASP A 321 -10.97 -11.45 6.82
N PRO A 322 -11.74 -12.50 7.15
CA PRO A 322 -12.64 -12.48 8.30
C PRO A 322 -11.88 -12.47 9.64
N GLY A 323 -10.63 -12.96 9.67
CA GLY A 323 -9.80 -12.96 10.86
C GLY A 323 -9.43 -11.54 11.30
N MET A 324 -9.08 -10.69 10.34
CA MET A 324 -8.85 -9.26 10.59
C MET A 324 -10.10 -8.56 11.14
N VAL A 325 -11.27 -8.81 10.55
CA VAL A 325 -12.52 -8.18 11.00
C VAL A 325 -12.90 -8.62 12.41
N ARG A 326 -12.79 -9.91 12.72
CA ARG A 326 -13.01 -10.46 14.07
C ARG A 326 -12.03 -9.87 15.10
N PHE A 327 -10.77 -9.66 14.74
CA PHE A 327 -9.80 -9.00 15.61
C PHE A 327 -10.21 -7.57 15.96
N TYR A 328 -10.66 -6.77 14.98
CA TYR A 328 -11.17 -5.42 15.25
C TYR A 328 -12.44 -5.43 16.09
N LEU A 329 -13.37 -6.36 15.84
CA LEU A 329 -14.56 -6.55 16.69
C LEU A 329 -14.19 -6.86 18.15
N GLY A 330 -13.16 -7.69 18.36
CA GLY A 330 -12.61 -7.95 19.69
C GLY A 330 -12.07 -6.68 20.35
N GLY A 331 -11.31 -5.86 19.61
CA GLY A 331 -10.78 -4.58 20.10
C GLY A 331 -11.85 -3.55 20.44
N ILE A 332 -12.92 -3.48 19.64
CA ILE A 332 -14.09 -2.62 19.91
C ILE A 332 -14.77 -3.05 21.21
N ASN A 333 -15.02 -4.35 21.37
CA ASN A 333 -15.65 -4.90 22.57
C ASN A 333 -14.77 -4.74 23.81
N GLU A 334 -13.45 -4.83 23.68
CA GLU A 334 -12.50 -4.55 24.78
C GLU A 334 -12.60 -3.08 25.23
N LYS A 335 -12.61 -2.13 24.29
CA LYS A 335 -12.74 -0.69 24.57
C LYS A 335 -14.08 -0.31 25.18
N THR A 336 -15.16 -0.96 24.77
CA THR A 336 -16.51 -0.75 25.31
C THR A 336 -16.80 -1.56 26.58
N ARG A 337 -15.78 -2.21 27.16
CA ARG A 337 -15.82 -3.02 28.40
C ARG A 337 -16.73 -4.25 28.33
N GLN A 338 -17.02 -4.73 27.12
CA GLN A 338 -17.72 -5.99 26.86
C GLN A 338 -16.73 -7.15 26.80
N ILE A 339 -16.12 -7.48 27.95
CA ILE A 339 -14.96 -8.39 28.03
C ILE A 339 -15.28 -9.79 27.50
N ASP A 340 -16.44 -10.36 27.86
CA ASP A 340 -16.83 -11.70 27.40
C ASP A 340 -16.97 -11.75 25.87
N THR A 341 -17.66 -10.76 25.28
CA THR A 341 -17.81 -10.64 23.82
C THR A 341 -16.47 -10.42 23.13
N ALA A 342 -15.57 -9.62 23.72
CA ALA A 342 -14.23 -9.40 23.19
C ALA A 342 -13.42 -10.71 23.14
N MET A 343 -13.49 -11.50 24.21
CA MET A 343 -12.86 -12.81 24.29
C MET A 343 -13.41 -13.77 23.24
N ASP A 344 -14.71 -13.80 23.01
CA ASP A 344 -15.33 -14.63 21.97
C ASP A 344 -14.84 -14.25 20.57
N TRP A 345 -14.78 -12.95 20.27
CA TRP A 345 -14.26 -12.47 18.99
C TRP A 345 -12.80 -12.85 18.78
N TYR A 346 -11.93 -12.57 19.75
CA TYR A 346 -10.51 -12.93 19.66
C TYR A 346 -10.30 -14.43 19.51
N ARG A 347 -11.02 -15.25 20.30
CA ARG A 347 -10.97 -16.72 20.21
C ARG A 347 -11.44 -17.23 18.84
N SER A 348 -12.40 -16.57 18.21
CA SER A 348 -12.93 -16.95 16.89
C SER A 348 -11.98 -16.67 15.71
N VAL A 349 -10.85 -15.99 15.95
CA VAL A 349 -9.79 -15.84 14.95
C VAL A 349 -8.97 -17.12 14.94
N THR A 350 -9.07 -17.91 13.87
CA THR A 350 -8.45 -19.26 13.79
C THR A 350 -7.27 -19.34 12.81
N SER A 351 -7.06 -18.32 11.99
CA SER A 351 -6.03 -18.30 10.94
C SER A 351 -5.75 -16.87 10.47
N GLY A 352 -4.70 -16.70 9.66
CA GLY A 352 -4.31 -15.41 9.09
C GLY A 352 -3.31 -14.65 9.96
N SER A 353 -2.95 -13.44 9.52
CA SER A 353 -1.94 -12.60 10.20
C SER A 353 -2.36 -12.17 11.61
N GLN A 354 -3.67 -12.07 11.87
CA GLN A 354 -4.22 -11.69 13.17
C GLN A 354 -4.41 -12.86 14.13
N TYR A 355 -4.10 -14.10 13.75
CA TYR A 355 -4.27 -15.26 14.62
C TYR A 355 -3.51 -15.12 15.95
N ILE A 356 -2.17 -15.03 15.89
CA ILE A 356 -1.34 -14.90 17.09
C ILE A 356 -1.68 -13.64 17.91
N PRO A 357 -1.80 -12.43 17.30
CA PRO A 357 -2.26 -11.25 18.03
C PRO A 357 -3.59 -11.42 18.76
N ALA A 358 -4.59 -12.05 18.11
CA ALA A 358 -5.90 -12.29 18.72
C ALA A 358 -5.80 -13.26 19.91
N GLN A 359 -5.06 -14.37 19.77
CA GLN A 359 -4.92 -15.34 20.85
C GLN A 359 -4.13 -14.77 22.05
N ILE A 360 -3.14 -13.89 21.79
CA ILE A 360 -2.48 -13.12 22.86
C ILE A 360 -3.48 -12.23 23.59
N LYS A 361 -4.32 -11.48 22.87
CA LYS A 361 -5.37 -10.64 23.48
C LYS A 361 -6.34 -11.47 24.31
N TYR A 362 -6.76 -12.62 23.81
CA TYR A 362 -7.61 -13.57 24.56
C TYR A 362 -6.95 -14.02 25.88
N ALA A 363 -5.67 -14.40 25.86
CA ALA A 363 -4.93 -14.79 27.06
C ALA A 363 -4.78 -13.64 28.09
N ILE A 364 -4.54 -12.42 27.61
CA ILE A 364 -4.49 -11.22 28.47
C ILE A 364 -5.84 -10.97 29.14
N LEU A 365 -6.95 -11.10 28.40
CA LEU A 365 -8.28 -10.94 28.98
C LEU A 365 -8.61 -12.05 30.00
N LEU A 366 -8.19 -13.30 29.76
CA LEU A 366 -8.28 -14.37 30.77
C LEU A 366 -7.57 -13.99 32.08
N SER A 367 -6.37 -13.42 31.99
CA SER A 367 -5.64 -12.95 33.17
C SER A 367 -6.41 -11.87 33.94
N ARG A 368 -6.96 -10.86 33.22
CA ARG A 368 -7.73 -9.76 33.82
C ARG A 368 -8.98 -10.22 34.59
N ILE A 369 -9.59 -11.34 34.19
CA ILE A 369 -10.75 -11.93 34.89
C ILE A 369 -10.33 -12.96 35.97
N GLY A 370 -9.07 -12.98 36.38
CA GLY A 370 -8.54 -13.84 37.44
C GLY A 370 -8.14 -15.24 37.00
N LYS A 371 -8.16 -15.53 35.69
CA LYS A 371 -7.85 -16.85 35.11
C LYS A 371 -6.45 -16.88 34.48
N MET A 372 -5.47 -16.34 35.19
CA MET A 372 -4.08 -16.23 34.70
C MET A 372 -3.49 -17.58 34.23
N ASN A 373 -3.67 -18.65 35.01
CA ASN A 373 -3.13 -19.97 34.65
C ASN A 373 -3.74 -20.51 33.34
N GLU A 374 -5.02 -20.28 33.10
CA GLU A 374 -5.67 -20.64 31.82
C GLU A 374 -5.08 -19.82 30.67
N GLY A 375 -4.83 -18.52 30.88
CA GLY A 375 -4.18 -17.65 29.89
C GLY A 375 -2.77 -18.10 29.52
N LEU A 376 -1.93 -18.42 30.51
CA LEU A 376 -0.58 -18.95 30.28
C LEU A 376 -0.61 -20.30 29.56
N GLN A 377 -1.47 -21.22 30.01
CA GLN A 377 -1.62 -22.52 29.36
C GLN A 377 -2.09 -22.38 27.91
N HIS A 378 -2.99 -21.43 27.64
CA HIS A 378 -3.43 -21.14 26.29
C HIS A 378 -2.26 -20.68 25.40
N LEU A 379 -1.46 -19.70 25.85
CA LEU A 379 -0.28 -19.23 25.10
C LEU A 379 0.70 -20.36 24.78
N HIS A 380 0.97 -21.25 25.74
CA HIS A 380 1.86 -22.41 25.54
C HIS A 380 1.35 -23.40 24.49
N SER A 381 0.04 -23.49 24.30
CA SER A 381 -0.57 -24.43 23.35
C SER A 381 -0.54 -23.93 21.90
N LEU A 382 -0.23 -22.66 21.67
CA LEU A 382 -0.32 -22.06 20.34
C LEU A 382 0.83 -22.54 19.43
N PRO A 383 0.52 -22.93 18.18
CA PRO A 383 1.55 -23.28 17.22
C PRO A 383 2.30 -22.02 16.78
N VAL A 384 3.64 -22.07 16.84
CA VAL A 384 4.52 -21.03 16.28
C VAL A 384 5.12 -21.51 14.95
N THR A 385 5.13 -20.64 13.95
CA THR A 385 5.63 -20.97 12.60
C THR A 385 6.92 -20.25 12.23
N ASN A 386 7.30 -19.23 13.00
CA ASN A 386 8.49 -18.42 12.76
C ASN A 386 8.98 -17.75 14.06
N ASP A 387 10.16 -17.15 13.98
CA ASP A 387 10.83 -16.51 15.12
C ASP A 387 10.05 -15.30 15.66
N GLN A 388 9.39 -14.53 14.79
CA GLN A 388 8.57 -13.38 15.20
C GLN A 388 7.40 -13.83 16.07
N GLN A 389 6.66 -14.86 15.67
CA GLN A 389 5.58 -15.43 16.47
C GLN A 389 6.08 -16.03 17.78
N THR A 390 7.24 -16.70 17.72
CA THR A 390 7.89 -17.25 18.92
C THR A 390 8.21 -16.16 19.93
N ALA A 391 8.83 -15.06 19.48
CA ALA A 391 9.12 -13.92 20.34
C ALA A 391 7.85 -13.26 20.88
N GLN A 392 6.82 -13.05 20.04
CA GLN A 392 5.54 -12.47 20.47
C GLN A 392 4.88 -13.24 21.60
N LEU A 393 4.87 -14.58 21.54
CA LEU A 393 4.31 -15.40 22.61
C LEU A 393 5.14 -15.33 23.89
N ILE A 394 6.47 -15.38 23.79
CA ILE A 394 7.38 -15.27 24.93
C ILE A 394 7.19 -13.92 25.64
N ILE A 395 7.09 -12.83 24.88
CA ILE A 395 6.87 -11.48 25.41
C ILE A 395 5.52 -11.40 26.12
N ALA A 396 4.45 -11.88 25.49
CA ALA A 396 3.12 -11.89 26.08
C ALA A 396 3.08 -12.68 27.40
N GLU A 397 3.69 -13.86 27.43
CA GLU A 397 3.76 -14.69 28.62
C GLU A 397 4.62 -14.04 29.72
N ALA A 398 5.77 -13.46 29.36
CA ALA A 398 6.62 -12.74 30.29
C ALA A 398 5.90 -11.52 30.89
N GLN A 399 5.13 -10.78 30.08
CA GLN A 399 4.30 -9.67 30.56
C GLN A 399 3.29 -10.15 31.60
N LEU A 400 2.56 -11.23 31.30
CA LEU A 400 1.61 -11.81 32.25
C LEU A 400 2.29 -12.21 33.56
N LEU A 401 3.45 -12.88 33.48
CA LEU A 401 4.22 -13.25 34.67
C LEU A 401 4.65 -12.02 35.49
N ARG A 402 5.09 -10.93 34.83
CA ARG A 402 5.47 -9.69 35.51
C ARG A 402 4.28 -9.01 36.20
N GLU A 403 3.12 -8.94 35.53
CA GLU A 403 1.88 -8.39 36.10
C GLU A 403 1.42 -9.16 37.35
N ALA A 404 1.72 -10.47 37.42
CA ALA A 404 1.48 -11.30 38.60
C ALA A 404 2.62 -11.27 39.65
N GLY A 405 3.61 -10.38 39.52
CA GLY A 405 4.77 -10.28 40.40
C GLY A 405 5.82 -11.39 40.24
N GLY A 406 5.64 -12.27 39.25
CA GLY A 406 6.50 -13.42 38.95
C GLY A 406 7.78 -13.07 38.18
N TYR A 407 8.51 -12.02 38.59
CA TYR A 407 9.68 -11.51 37.87
C TYR A 407 10.78 -12.55 37.65
N GLN A 408 11.02 -13.43 38.63
CA GLN A 408 11.98 -14.53 38.51
C GLN A 408 11.59 -15.52 37.38
N LYS A 409 10.31 -15.88 37.29
CA LYS A 409 9.80 -16.77 36.23
C LYS A 409 9.87 -16.09 34.87
N ALA A 410 9.52 -14.81 34.78
CA ALA A 410 9.64 -14.04 33.55
C ALA A 410 11.10 -13.99 33.07
N PHE A 411 12.05 -13.73 33.98
CA PHE A 411 13.48 -13.74 33.68
C PHE A 411 13.96 -15.11 33.14
N GLU A 412 13.53 -16.21 33.75
CA GLU A 412 13.87 -17.57 33.31
C GLU A 412 13.31 -17.90 31.93
N LEU A 413 12.04 -17.55 31.68
CA LEU A 413 11.38 -17.72 30.39
C LEU A 413 12.11 -16.94 29.28
N LEU A 414 12.37 -15.66 29.51
CA LEU A 414 13.07 -14.80 28.56
C LEU A 414 14.52 -15.25 28.33
N SER A 415 15.20 -15.74 29.38
CA SER A 415 16.52 -16.36 29.27
C SER A 415 16.52 -17.60 28.38
N SER A 416 15.48 -18.44 28.52
CA SER A 416 15.29 -19.61 27.65
C SER A 416 14.98 -19.20 26.21
N GLY A 417 14.17 -18.16 26.03
CA GLY A 417 13.87 -17.55 24.72
C GLY A 417 15.13 -17.07 24.00
N LEU A 418 15.98 -16.32 24.69
CA LEU A 418 17.24 -15.80 24.16
C LEU A 418 18.28 -16.90 23.86
N LYS A 419 18.16 -18.11 24.43
CA LYS A 419 19.00 -19.24 23.95
C LYS A 419 18.65 -19.65 22.52
N LYS A 420 17.38 -19.49 22.12
CA LYS A 420 16.90 -19.78 20.76
C LYS A 420 17.02 -18.57 19.84
N LEU A 421 16.80 -17.37 20.39
CA LEU A 421 16.77 -16.10 19.67
C LEU A 421 17.75 -15.09 20.29
N PRO A 422 19.08 -15.32 20.19
CA PRO A 422 20.10 -14.63 21.01
C PRO A 422 20.21 -13.12 20.82
N ASP A 423 19.77 -12.59 19.68
CA ASP A 423 19.89 -11.18 19.32
C ASP A 423 18.52 -10.52 19.10
N TYR A 424 17.44 -11.11 19.61
CA TYR A 424 16.09 -10.57 19.42
C TYR A 424 15.87 -9.34 20.32
N PRO A 425 15.73 -8.12 19.76
CA PRO A 425 15.78 -6.88 20.54
C PRO A 425 14.78 -6.81 21.68
N GLU A 426 13.54 -7.20 21.41
CA GLU A 426 12.43 -7.13 22.35
C GLU A 426 12.60 -8.12 23.51
N LEU A 427 13.22 -9.29 23.27
CA LEU A 427 13.51 -10.26 24.33
C LEU A 427 14.67 -9.79 25.21
N LEU A 428 15.69 -9.14 24.63
CA LEU A 428 16.77 -8.53 25.40
C LEU A 428 16.24 -7.43 26.32
N TYR A 429 15.37 -6.56 25.78
CA TYR A 429 14.74 -5.49 26.55
C TYR A 429 13.91 -6.04 27.71
N ASP A 430 12.97 -6.95 27.43
CA ASP A 430 12.09 -7.52 28.45
C ASP A 430 12.87 -8.32 29.51
N ARG A 431 13.95 -9.01 29.13
CA ARG A 431 14.80 -9.71 30.10
C ARG A 431 15.54 -8.74 30.98
N ALA A 432 16.04 -7.63 30.44
CA ALA A 432 16.70 -6.61 31.22
C ALA A 432 15.76 -6.01 32.27
N LEU A 433 14.51 -5.72 31.91
CA LEU A 433 13.50 -5.24 32.86
C LEU A 433 13.20 -6.27 33.95
N ALA A 434 13.06 -7.55 33.58
CA ALA A 434 12.86 -8.61 34.57
C ALA A 434 14.09 -8.80 35.47
N ALA A 435 15.31 -8.66 34.92
CA ALA A 435 16.58 -8.76 35.63
C ALA A 435 16.75 -7.64 36.66
N GLU A 436 16.36 -6.41 36.32
CA GLU A 436 16.34 -5.24 37.22
C GLU A 436 15.49 -5.53 38.46
N LYS A 437 14.23 -5.98 38.27
CA LYS A 437 13.32 -6.30 39.39
C LYS A 437 13.77 -7.43 40.31
N ILE A 438 14.68 -8.30 39.86
CA ILE A 438 15.25 -9.38 40.68
C ILE A 438 16.71 -9.11 41.12
N GLY A 439 17.23 -7.90 40.90
CA GLY A 439 18.56 -7.49 41.35
C GLY A 439 19.73 -8.06 40.55
N LYS A 440 19.50 -8.53 39.32
CA LYS A 440 20.56 -9.02 38.41
C LYS A 440 21.06 -7.92 37.49
N SER A 441 21.69 -6.90 38.09
CA SER A 441 22.12 -5.68 37.40
C SER A 441 23.19 -5.92 36.33
N ASP A 442 24.03 -6.95 36.50
CA ASP A 442 25.04 -7.38 35.52
C ASP A 442 24.39 -7.85 34.21
N ILE A 443 23.34 -8.66 34.29
CA ILE A 443 22.61 -9.17 33.12
C ILE A 443 21.79 -8.06 32.46
N MET A 444 21.14 -7.21 33.27
CA MET A 444 20.43 -6.02 32.76
C MET A 444 21.37 -5.13 31.93
N GLU A 445 22.54 -4.79 32.48
CA GLU A 445 23.53 -3.97 31.76
C GLU A 445 24.02 -4.64 30.47
N GLN A 446 24.33 -5.95 30.54
CA GLN A 446 24.77 -6.71 29.38
C GLN A 446 23.73 -6.68 28.25
N ASP A 447 22.47 -6.96 28.56
CA ASP A 447 21.38 -7.02 27.58
C ASP A 447 21.10 -5.66 26.96
N LEU A 448 21.04 -4.60 27.77
CA LEU A 448 20.74 -3.26 27.27
C LEU A 448 21.88 -2.71 26.41
N ARG A 449 23.15 -2.97 26.77
CA ARG A 449 24.29 -2.60 25.92
C ARG A 449 24.25 -3.33 24.58
N LYS A 450 23.94 -4.63 24.60
CA LYS A 450 23.77 -5.41 23.38
C LYS A 450 22.61 -4.90 22.53
N LEU A 451 21.47 -4.60 23.15
CA LEU A 451 20.31 -4.01 22.48
C LEU A 451 20.65 -2.66 21.83
N ILE A 452 21.36 -1.78 22.54
CA ILE A 452 21.81 -0.48 22.00
C ILE A 452 22.74 -0.67 20.79
N GLN A 453 23.61 -1.67 20.81
CA GLN A 453 24.46 -1.99 19.65
C GLN A 453 23.64 -2.45 18.44
N LEU A 454 22.61 -3.27 18.66
CA LEU A 454 21.72 -3.77 17.61
C LEU A 454 20.75 -2.69 17.11
N ARG A 455 20.29 -1.81 17.99
CA ARG A 455 19.28 -0.78 17.76
C ARG A 455 19.72 0.56 18.39
N PRO A 456 20.61 1.32 17.72
CA PRO A 456 21.10 2.61 18.22
C PRO A 456 20.04 3.72 18.32
N ASP A 457 18.85 3.47 17.78
CA ASP A 457 17.67 4.34 17.81
C ASP A 457 16.68 3.99 18.93
N HIS A 458 16.97 2.99 19.77
CA HIS A 458 16.04 2.50 20.80
C HIS A 458 16.08 3.34 22.09
N ALA A 459 15.32 4.45 22.13
CA ALA A 459 15.28 5.40 23.24
C ALA A 459 15.11 4.73 24.63
N HIS A 460 14.16 3.81 24.78
CA HIS A 460 13.89 3.16 26.06
C HIS A 460 15.03 2.25 26.56
N ALA A 461 15.92 1.78 25.68
CA ALA A 461 17.05 0.94 26.09
C ALA A 461 18.13 1.80 26.75
N TYR A 462 18.42 2.96 26.15
CA TYR A 462 19.26 3.99 26.76
C TYR A 462 18.69 4.46 28.09
N ASN A 463 17.37 4.71 28.16
CA ASN A 463 16.71 5.12 29.39
C ASN A 463 16.84 4.07 30.50
N ALA A 464 16.44 2.82 30.23
CA ALA A 464 16.51 1.73 31.20
C ALA A 464 17.94 1.49 31.70
N LEU A 465 18.94 1.60 30.82
CA LEU A 465 20.34 1.42 31.21
C LEU A 465 20.80 2.57 32.09
N GLY A 466 20.54 3.81 31.69
CA GLY A 466 20.92 4.98 32.47
C GLY A 466 20.25 5.01 33.85
N TYR A 467 18.94 4.73 33.91
CA TYR A 467 18.21 4.63 35.17
C TYR A 467 18.80 3.54 36.08
N GLY A 468 19.01 2.33 35.55
CA GLY A 468 19.59 1.23 36.31
C GLY A 468 21.02 1.52 36.81
N LEU A 469 21.83 2.24 36.03
CA LEU A 469 23.16 2.67 36.46
C LEU A 469 23.10 3.70 37.59
N ALA A 470 22.16 4.64 37.52
CA ALA A 470 21.95 5.62 38.58
C ALA A 470 21.48 4.96 39.87
N GLU A 471 20.55 4.01 39.79
CA GLU A 471 20.03 3.28 40.94
C GLU A 471 21.08 2.37 41.60
N HIS A 472 21.81 1.58 40.83
CA HIS A 472 22.57 0.45 41.42
C HIS A 472 24.09 0.63 41.45
N SER A 473 24.67 1.53 40.65
CA SER A 473 26.13 1.53 40.40
C SER A 473 26.86 2.85 40.69
N ASN A 474 26.14 3.90 41.11
CA ASN A 474 26.64 5.26 41.33
C ASN A 474 27.41 5.85 40.11
N ARG A 475 27.26 5.26 38.91
CA ARG A 475 27.85 5.73 37.64
C ARG A 475 27.03 6.88 37.04
N LEU A 476 26.78 7.90 37.84
CA LEU A 476 25.87 9.01 37.52
C LEU A 476 26.25 9.78 36.24
N PRO A 477 27.54 10.07 35.96
CA PRO A 477 27.90 10.76 34.72
C PRO A 477 27.52 9.99 33.45
N GLU A 478 27.72 8.66 33.46
CA GLU A 478 27.34 7.81 32.33
C GLU A 478 25.82 7.63 32.25
N ALA A 479 25.15 7.49 33.38
CA ALA A 479 23.69 7.44 33.44
C ALA A 479 23.07 8.69 32.78
N LEU A 480 23.61 9.87 33.08
CA LEU A 480 23.17 11.13 32.48
C LEU A 480 23.36 11.13 30.96
N GLU A 481 24.54 10.73 30.46
CA GLU A 481 24.81 10.67 29.01
C GLU A 481 23.82 9.76 28.27
N LEU A 482 23.53 8.59 28.85
CA LEU A 482 22.58 7.64 28.28
C LEU A 482 21.16 8.20 28.24
N ILE A 483 20.69 8.81 29.33
CA ILE A 483 19.33 9.37 29.38
C ILE A 483 19.21 10.62 28.51
N GLU A 484 20.25 11.45 28.43
CA GLU A 484 20.29 12.57 27.47
C GLU A 484 20.21 12.09 26.01
N LYS A 485 20.79 10.93 25.71
CA LYS A 485 20.61 10.29 24.39
C LYS A 485 19.17 9.81 24.22
N ALA A 486 18.58 9.20 25.24
CA ALA A 486 17.20 8.73 25.22
C ALA A 486 16.20 9.86 24.96
N ILE A 487 16.31 10.99 25.68
CA ILE A 487 15.40 12.14 25.51
C ILE A 487 15.59 12.82 24.16
N LYS A 488 16.81 12.82 23.58
CA LYS A 488 17.02 13.29 22.20
C LYS A 488 16.32 12.42 21.17
N LEU A 489 16.23 11.11 21.42
CA LEU A 489 15.54 10.15 20.55
C LEU A 489 14.01 10.20 20.73
N SER A 490 13.51 10.46 21.94
CA SER A 490 12.08 10.59 22.26
C SER A 490 11.81 11.81 23.18
N PRO A 491 11.73 13.04 22.62
CA PRO A 491 11.71 14.28 23.40
C PRO A 491 10.49 14.53 24.29
N ASN A 492 9.38 13.84 24.04
CA ASN A 492 8.10 14.06 24.74
C ASN A 492 7.70 12.86 25.60
N ASP A 493 8.64 11.95 25.88
CA ASP A 493 8.37 10.75 26.68
C ASP A 493 8.45 11.08 28.18
N PRO A 494 7.33 10.98 28.92
CA PRO A 494 7.29 11.32 30.34
C PRO A 494 8.19 10.43 31.20
N TYR A 495 8.37 9.16 30.84
CA TYR A 495 9.19 8.22 31.62
C TYR A 495 10.68 8.49 31.45
N ILE A 496 11.09 8.97 30.28
CA ILE A 496 12.48 9.40 30.04
C ILE A 496 12.75 10.74 30.72
N MET A 497 11.78 11.67 30.72
CA MET A 497 11.88 12.91 31.49
C MET A 497 11.98 12.65 33.00
N ASP A 498 11.19 11.71 33.52
CA ASP A 498 11.27 11.27 34.91
C ASP A 498 12.66 10.74 35.26
N SER A 499 13.18 9.82 34.44
CA SER A 499 14.54 9.27 34.62
C SER A 499 15.62 10.35 34.57
N LEU A 500 15.50 11.35 33.67
CA LEU A 500 16.44 12.47 33.58
C LEU A 500 16.40 13.34 34.84
N GLY A 501 15.19 13.65 35.31
CA GLY A 501 14.99 14.41 36.53
C GLY A 501 15.55 13.68 37.76
N TRP A 502 15.33 12.36 37.82
CA TRP A 502 15.85 11.50 38.86
C TRP A 502 17.38 11.45 38.89
N VAL A 503 18.05 11.31 37.73
CA VAL A 503 19.52 11.35 37.68
C VAL A 503 20.09 12.70 38.10
N HIS A 504 19.47 13.81 37.69
CA HIS A 504 19.87 15.14 38.17
C HIS A 504 19.73 15.28 39.69
N TYR A 505 18.64 14.77 40.27
CA TYR A 505 18.46 14.73 41.72
C TYR A 505 19.59 13.93 42.41
N ARG A 506 19.90 12.73 41.91
CA ARG A 506 20.97 11.87 42.43
C ARG A 506 22.36 12.52 42.32
N MET A 507 22.57 13.41 41.35
CA MET A 507 23.80 14.22 41.20
C MET A 507 23.83 15.47 42.09
N GLY A 508 22.76 15.77 42.83
CA GLY A 508 22.62 16.97 43.67
C GLY A 508 22.08 18.21 42.94
N ASN A 509 21.73 18.09 41.65
CA ASN A 509 21.17 19.18 40.85
C ASN A 509 19.65 19.32 41.09
N LEU A 510 19.25 19.61 42.33
CA LEU A 510 17.86 19.59 42.78
C LEU A 510 16.89 20.39 41.89
N ASN A 511 17.26 21.63 41.52
CA ASN A 511 16.38 22.49 40.72
C ASN A 511 16.14 21.95 39.31
N GLN A 512 17.16 21.36 38.67
CA GLN A 512 17.01 20.74 37.36
C GLN A 512 16.17 19.47 37.45
N GLY A 513 16.45 18.63 38.45
CA GLY A 513 15.70 17.41 38.71
C GLY A 513 14.20 17.68 38.90
N LEU A 514 13.88 18.65 39.76
CA LEU A 514 12.50 19.06 40.00
C LEU A 514 11.79 19.55 38.73
N SER A 515 12.47 20.36 37.91
CA SER A 515 11.88 20.89 36.68
C SER A 515 11.46 19.78 35.72
N TYR A 516 12.31 18.77 35.52
CA TYR A 516 11.99 17.63 34.66
C TYR A 516 10.88 16.74 35.27
N LEU A 517 10.94 16.47 36.57
CA LEU A 517 9.91 15.66 37.25
C LEU A 517 8.52 16.34 37.23
N LYS A 518 8.46 17.67 37.41
CA LYS A 518 7.20 18.43 37.29
C LYS A 518 6.64 18.36 35.86
N GLN A 519 7.50 18.44 34.85
CA GLN A 519 7.10 18.27 33.44
C GLN A 519 6.60 16.86 33.16
N ALA A 520 7.34 15.84 33.60
CA ALA A 520 6.96 14.43 33.45
C ALA A 520 5.59 14.14 34.08
N PHE A 521 5.38 14.58 35.33
CA PHE A 521 4.11 14.40 36.04
C PHE A 521 2.95 15.17 35.39
N GLY A 522 3.21 16.37 34.85
CA GLY A 522 2.23 17.14 34.10
C GLY A 522 1.79 16.47 32.80
N LEU A 523 2.69 15.74 32.14
CA LEU A 523 2.38 14.93 30.96
C LEU A 523 1.67 13.62 31.32
N THR A 524 2.08 12.96 32.40
CA THR A 524 1.48 11.70 32.88
C THR A 524 1.54 11.63 34.41
N PRO A 525 0.38 11.72 35.09
CA PRO A 525 0.28 11.58 36.56
C PRO A 525 0.50 10.14 37.06
N ASP A 526 1.60 9.51 36.68
CA ASP A 526 1.95 8.13 37.03
C ASP A 526 2.45 8.02 38.49
N PRO A 527 2.13 6.93 39.22
CA PRO A 527 2.53 6.75 40.61
C PRO A 527 4.04 6.63 40.85
N GLU A 528 4.84 6.10 39.91
CA GLU A 528 6.30 6.05 40.05
C GLU A 528 6.90 7.46 39.87
N ILE A 529 6.42 8.21 38.89
CA ILE A 529 6.82 9.62 38.68
C ILE A 529 6.42 10.46 39.90
N ALA A 530 5.24 10.24 40.46
CA ALA A 530 4.79 10.89 41.69
C ALA A 530 5.69 10.56 42.88
N ALA A 531 6.15 9.30 43.00
CA ALA A 531 7.07 8.88 44.04
C ALA A 531 8.40 9.66 43.95
N HIS A 532 9.02 9.72 42.76
CA HIS A 532 10.24 10.49 42.53
C HIS A 532 10.04 11.99 42.76
N LEU A 533 9.00 12.60 42.17
CA LEU A 533 8.72 14.03 42.32
C LEU A 533 8.52 14.41 43.79
N GLY A 534 7.72 13.64 44.53
CA GLY A 534 7.50 13.90 45.95
C GLY A 534 8.77 13.71 46.79
N GLU A 535 9.64 12.74 46.48
CA GLU A 535 10.93 12.59 47.17
C GLU A 535 11.81 13.83 46.97
N VAL A 536 11.91 14.35 45.74
CA VAL A 536 12.69 15.56 45.45
C VAL A 536 12.10 16.79 46.15
N LEU A 537 10.78 16.99 46.11
CA LEU A 537 10.08 18.07 46.83
C LEU A 537 10.32 17.99 48.34
N TRP A 538 10.27 16.78 48.91
CA TRP A 538 10.50 16.57 50.33
C TRP A 538 11.92 16.95 50.75
N VAL A 539 12.93 16.56 49.95
CA VAL A 539 14.34 16.91 50.19
C VAL A 539 14.60 18.41 50.00
N GLN A 540 13.90 19.06 49.08
CA GLN A 540 13.97 20.51 48.87
C GLN A 540 13.31 21.31 50.00
N GLY A 541 12.49 20.68 50.83
CA GLY A 541 11.82 21.31 51.98
C GLY A 541 10.36 21.71 51.73
N THR A 542 9.81 21.48 50.54
CA THR A 542 8.40 21.74 50.20
C THR A 542 7.54 20.51 50.50
N LYS A 543 7.47 20.13 51.78
CA LYS A 543 6.86 18.86 52.23
C LYS A 543 5.35 18.81 52.00
N GLU A 544 4.68 19.95 52.04
CA GLU A 544 3.25 20.07 51.75
C GLU A 544 2.97 19.69 50.29
N GLU A 545 3.71 20.25 49.33
CA GLU A 545 3.61 19.89 47.90
C GLU A 545 3.91 18.40 47.68
N ALA A 546 4.95 17.86 48.33
CA ALA A 546 5.28 16.44 48.24
C ALA A 546 4.11 15.53 48.69
N THR A 547 3.46 15.91 49.80
CA THR A 547 2.33 15.18 50.36
C THR A 547 1.12 15.23 49.43
N GLU A 548 0.84 16.39 48.83
CA GLU A 548 -0.24 16.56 47.86
C GLU A 548 -0.04 15.70 46.61
N VAL A 549 1.19 15.68 46.06
CA VAL A 549 1.55 14.85 44.90
C VAL A 549 1.32 13.36 45.20
N TRP A 550 1.87 12.87 46.32
CA TRP A 550 1.71 11.46 46.69
C TRP A 550 0.25 11.08 46.96
N GLN A 551 -0.52 11.90 47.68
CA GLN A 551 -1.94 11.62 47.95
C GLN A 551 -2.78 11.62 46.67
N SER A 552 -2.49 12.53 45.75
CA SER A 552 -3.16 12.60 44.44
C SER A 552 -2.93 11.32 43.64
N ALA A 553 -1.67 10.85 43.55
CA ALA A 553 -1.34 9.61 42.85
C ALA A 553 -1.94 8.37 43.55
N LEU A 554 -1.89 8.31 44.88
CA LEU A 554 -2.40 7.19 45.66
C LEU A 554 -3.93 7.03 45.52
N LYS A 555 -4.67 8.13 45.36
CA LYS A 555 -6.12 8.10 45.12
C LYS A 555 -6.48 7.31 43.86
N ASN A 556 -5.64 7.38 42.83
CA ASN A 556 -5.86 6.68 41.56
C ASN A 556 -5.18 5.30 41.53
N HIS A 557 -4.15 5.10 42.35
CA HIS A 557 -3.34 3.87 42.39
C HIS A 557 -3.09 3.41 43.84
N PRO A 558 -4.14 2.97 44.57
CA PRO A 558 -4.08 2.71 46.01
C PRO A 558 -3.10 1.60 46.40
N ASP A 559 -2.83 0.67 45.49
CA ASP A 559 -2.02 -0.53 45.73
C ASP A 559 -0.60 -0.43 45.13
N ASN A 560 -0.17 0.74 44.64
CA ASN A 560 1.16 0.87 44.04
C ASN A 560 2.26 0.76 45.12
N GLU A 561 3.06 -0.31 45.03
CA GLU A 561 4.08 -0.64 46.04
C GLU A 561 5.17 0.43 46.15
N VAL A 562 5.64 0.98 45.03
CA VAL A 562 6.71 1.99 44.99
C VAL A 562 6.27 3.24 45.75
N LEU A 563 5.10 3.78 45.39
CA LEU A 563 4.53 4.97 46.03
C LEU A 563 4.29 4.75 47.53
N LEU A 564 3.67 3.62 47.90
CA LEU A 564 3.42 3.27 49.31
C LEU A 564 4.72 3.17 50.11
N SER A 565 5.77 2.58 49.52
CA SER A 565 7.07 2.43 50.16
C SER A 565 7.77 3.78 50.37
N THR A 566 7.69 4.68 49.38
CA THR A 566 8.25 6.04 49.43
C THR A 566 7.55 6.89 50.48
N MET A 567 6.22 6.90 50.51
CA MET A 567 5.47 7.61 51.54
C MET A 567 5.83 7.10 52.94
N LYS A 568 5.94 5.77 53.13
CA LYS A 568 6.35 5.15 54.40
C LYS A 568 7.78 5.48 54.80
N LYS A 569 8.67 5.79 53.85
CA LYS A 569 10.05 6.20 54.12
C LYS A 569 10.11 7.63 54.69
N PHE A 570 9.30 8.56 54.15
CA PHE A 570 9.40 9.99 54.47
C PHE A 570 8.38 10.50 55.49
N MET A 571 7.18 9.92 55.57
CA MET A 571 6.08 10.40 56.41
C MET A 571 5.99 9.72 57.80
N LYS A 572 7.08 9.10 58.25
CA LYS A 572 7.14 8.41 59.55
C LYS A 572 7.25 9.34 60.75
#